data_AF-A0A2S0KU56-F1
#
_entry.id   AF-A0A2S0KU56-F1
#
_cell.length_a   1.000
_cell.length_b   1.000
_cell.length_c   1.000
_cell.angle_alpha   90.00
_cell.angle_beta   90.00
_cell.angle_gamma   90.00
#
_symmetry.space_group_name_H-M   'P 1'
#
loop_
_entity.id
_entity.type
_entity.pdbx_description
1 polymer ?
#
loop_
_entity_poly.entity_id
_entity_poly.type
_entity_poly.pdbx_seq_one_letter_code
_entity_poly.pdbx_strand_id
1 'polypeptide(L)'
;MAERKFVNPDERPADAVEKALLKRALGFTHKEVQTEEMFDKETGEVLSTGKRRVVSKEVLPDVRALLFWLKNRRPARWRERIELPGDTPEFEFDEDDEKL
;
A
#
# COMPACT_ATOMS: atom_id res chain seq x y z
N MET A 1 6.86 11.87 24.56
CA MET A 1 6.95 12.70 23.33
C MET A 1 6.54 11.81 22.17
N ALA A 2 5.58 12.22 21.33
CA ALA A 2 5.12 11.39 20.21
C ALA A 2 6.16 11.43 19.09
N GLU A 3 6.79 10.30 18.79
CA GLU A 3 7.68 10.17 17.64
C GLU A 3 6.90 10.50 16.37
N ARG A 4 7.31 11.58 15.70
CA ARG A 4 6.76 11.94 14.41
C ARG A 4 7.20 10.88 13.41
N LYS A 5 6.24 10.10 12.90
CA LYS A 5 6.46 9.10 11.84
C LYS A 5 6.76 9.72 10.47
N PHE A 6 6.96 11.03 10.40
CA PHE A 6 7.16 11.77 9.15
C PHE A 6 8.65 11.88 8.84
N VAL A 7 9.01 11.67 7.58
CA VAL A 7 10.39 11.80 7.10
C VAL A 7 10.84 13.28 7.14
N ASN A 8 9.92 14.23 6.99
CA ASN A 8 10.18 15.66 7.08
C ASN A 8 9.37 16.32 8.21
N PRO A 9 10.01 17.10 9.10
CA PRO A 9 9.34 17.79 10.22
C PRO A 9 8.38 18.90 9.82
N ASP A 10 8.60 19.51 8.64
CA ASP A 10 7.82 20.63 8.10
C ASP A 10 6.70 20.19 7.13
N GLU A 11 6.57 18.89 6.89
CA GLU A 11 5.55 18.38 5.99
C GLU A 11 4.17 18.41 6.66
N ARG A 12 3.16 18.94 5.96
CA ARG A 12 1.79 18.92 6.46
C ARG A 12 1.33 17.46 6.58
N PRO A 13 0.61 17.08 7.65
CA PRO A 13 0.16 15.70 7.84
C PRO A 13 -0.59 15.11 6.64
N ALA A 14 -1.39 15.93 5.94
CA ALA A 14 -2.11 15.51 4.74
C ALA A 14 -1.17 15.10 3.58
N ASP A 15 -0.12 15.89 3.32
CA ASP A 15 0.84 15.61 2.23
C ASP A 15 1.61 14.31 2.49
N ALA A 16 1.96 14.05 3.76
CA ALA A 16 2.62 12.81 4.14
C ALA A 16 1.72 11.58 3.98
N VAL A 17 0.43 11.71 4.31
CA VAL A 17 -0.56 10.64 4.10
C VAL A 17 -0.73 10.35 2.61
N GLU A 18 -0.79 11.37 1.77
CA GLU A 18 -0.89 11.20 0.31
C GLU A 18 0.32 10.45 -0.25
N LYS A 19 1.55 10.80 0.17
CA LYS A 19 2.77 10.09 -0.25
C LYS A 19 2.77 8.64 0.19
N ALA A 20 2.37 8.37 1.43
CA ALA A 20 2.30 7.01 1.97
C ALA A 20 1.24 6.17 1.23
N LEU A 21 0.08 6.76 0.95
CA LEU A 21 -1.00 6.12 0.20
C LEU A 21 -0.57 5.78 -1.23
N LEU A 22 0.08 6.70 -1.93
CA LEU A 22 0.62 6.46 -3.27
C LEU A 22 1.69 5.36 -3.26
N LYS A 23 2.60 5.39 -2.29
CA LYS A 23 3.63 4.36 -2.13
C LYS A 23 3.02 2.97 -1.90
N ARG A 24 1.94 2.88 -1.12
CA ARG A 24 1.19 1.65 -0.89
C ARG A 24 0.39 1.21 -2.13
N ALA A 25 -0.17 2.15 -2.89
CA ALA A 25 -0.92 1.88 -4.10
C ALA A 25 -0.04 1.31 -5.22
N LEU A 26 1.19 1.81 -5.39
CA LEU A 26 2.13 1.32 -6.41
C LEU A 26 2.85 0.03 -6.00
N GLY A 27 2.85 -0.31 -4.71
CA GLY A 27 3.74 -1.32 -4.16
C GLY A 27 5.15 -0.75 -3.94
N PHE A 28 5.87 -1.32 -2.98
CA PHE A 28 7.24 -0.91 -2.70
C PHE A 28 8.06 -2.05 -2.13
N THR A 29 9.35 -2.07 -2.44
CA THR A 29 10.30 -2.98 -1.80
C THR A 29 10.84 -2.32 -0.53
N HIS A 30 10.74 -3.01 0.60
CA HIS A 30 11.37 -2.59 1.84
C HIS A 30 12.51 -3.54 2.19
N LYS A 31 13.70 -2.97 2.43
CA LYS A 31 14.86 -3.70 2.91
C LYS A 31 14.84 -3.66 4.44
N GLU A 32 14.56 -4.79 5.04
CA GLU A 32 14.69 -4.97 6.49
C GLU A 32 16.13 -5.38 6.77
N VAL A 33 16.84 -4.58 7.57
CA VAL A 33 18.20 -4.87 8.01
C VAL A 33 18.09 -5.46 9.41
N GLN A 34 18.36 -6.75 9.54
CA GLN A 34 18.47 -7.39 10.83
C GLN A 34 19.95 -7.46 11.21
N THR A 35 20.28 -6.86 12.36
CA THR A 35 21.60 -6.96 12.99
C THR A 35 21.45 -7.88 14.18
N GLU A 36 21.97 -9.09 14.07
CA GLU A 36 22.13 -9.98 15.23
C GLU A 36 23.51 -9.72 15.84
N GLU A 37 23.53 -9.23 17.08
CA GLU A 37 24.74 -9.12 17.88
C GLU A 37 24.97 -10.47 18.59
N MET A 38 25.94 -11.25 18.11
CA MET A 38 26.38 -12.44 18.83
C MET A 38 27.37 -12.02 19.93
N PHE A 39 26.93 -12.18 21.18
CA PHE A 39 27.78 -12.06 22.36
C PHE A 39 28.33 -13.44 22.72
N ASP A 40 29.64 -13.51 23.00
CA ASP A 40 30.23 -14.73 23.53
C ASP A 40 29.85 -14.87 25.03
N LYS A 41 29.37 -16.06 25.41
CA LYS A 41 28.81 -16.32 26.74
C LYS A 41 29.87 -16.46 27.84
N GLU A 42 31.14 -16.65 27.48
CA GLU A 42 32.23 -16.83 28.46
C GLU A 42 33.05 -15.57 28.75
N THR A 43 33.21 -14.65 27.79
CA THR A 43 34.11 -13.49 27.92
C THR A 43 33.40 -12.14 27.91
N GLY A 44 32.12 -12.08 27.52
CA GLY A 44 31.38 -10.82 27.41
C GLY A 44 31.90 -9.87 26.34
N GLU A 45 32.90 -10.28 25.54
CA GLU A 45 33.45 -9.49 24.44
C GLU A 45 32.74 -9.81 23.12
N VAL A 46 32.50 -8.77 22.33
CA VAL A 46 31.83 -8.83 21.03
C VAL A 46 32.79 -9.42 20.00
N LEU A 47 32.67 -10.72 19.73
CA LEU A 47 33.76 -11.47 19.09
C LEU A 47 33.81 -11.38 17.55
N SER A 48 32.75 -10.98 16.85
CA SER A 48 32.89 -10.63 15.43
C SER A 48 31.60 -10.02 14.89
N THR A 49 31.72 -8.80 14.35
CA THR A 49 30.82 -8.09 13.44
C THR A 49 29.57 -8.88 13.03
N GLY A 50 28.46 -8.57 13.69
CA GLY A 50 27.15 -9.16 13.41
C GLY A 50 26.86 -9.18 11.91
N LYS A 51 26.58 -10.37 11.37
CA LYS A 51 26.23 -10.53 9.96
C LYS A 51 24.98 -9.70 9.67
N ARG A 52 25.16 -8.61 8.94
CA ARG A 52 24.07 -7.74 8.48
C ARG A 52 23.26 -8.48 7.42
N ARG A 53 22.24 -9.23 7.81
CA ARG A 53 21.34 -9.89 6.85
C ARG A 53 20.36 -8.84 6.31
N VAL A 54 20.51 -8.51 5.04
CA VAL A 54 19.58 -7.63 4.33
C VAL A 54 18.50 -8.50 3.70
N VAL A 55 17.27 -8.42 4.23
CA VAL A 55 16.12 -9.12 3.65
C VAL A 55 15.29 -8.11 2.86
N SER A 56 15.17 -8.30 1.55
CA SER A 56 14.27 -7.52 0.70
C SER A 56 12.87 -8.14 0.71
N LYS A 57 11.90 -7.44 1.30
CA LYS A 57 10.48 -7.80 1.22
C LYS A 57 9.80 -6.94 0.17
N GLU A 58 9.10 -7.58 -0.76
CA GLU A 58 8.25 -6.91 -1.72
C GLU A 58 6.86 -6.73 -1.14
N VAL A 59 6.39 -5.49 -1.07
CA VAL A 59 5.01 -5.18 -0.71
C VAL A 59 4.24 -4.98 -2.00
N LEU A 60 3.35 -5.92 -2.29
CA LEU A 60 2.47 -5.85 -3.46
C LEU A 60 1.58 -4.60 -3.42
N PRO A 61 1.20 -4.07 -4.59
CA PRO A 61 0.28 -2.95 -4.69
C PRO A 61 -1.07 -3.26 -4.02
N ASP A 62 -1.56 -2.33 -3.22
CA ASP A 62 -2.83 -2.46 -2.51
C ASP A 62 -4.00 -1.91 -3.34
N VAL A 63 -4.92 -2.79 -3.74
CA VAL A 63 -6.08 -2.45 -4.59
C VAL A 63 -6.99 -1.40 -3.95
N ARG A 64 -7.13 -1.40 -2.62
CA ARG A 64 -7.96 -0.41 -1.92
C ARG A 64 -7.30 0.96 -1.91
N ALA A 65 -5.97 1.00 -1.71
CA ALA A 65 -5.20 2.24 -1.81
C ALA A 65 -5.25 2.83 -3.24
N LEU A 66 -5.14 1.97 -4.27
CA LEU A 66 -5.31 2.34 -5.67
C LEU A 66 -6.69 2.96 -5.92
N LEU A 67 -7.77 2.30 -5.49
CA LEU A 67 -9.13 2.78 -5.69
C LEU A 67 -9.36 4.14 -5.02
N PHE A 68 -8.92 4.30 -3.76
CA PHE A 68 -9.08 5.55 -3.03
C PHE A 68 -8.28 6.70 -3.67
N TRP A 69 -7.03 6.43 -4.09
CA TRP A 69 -6.19 7.39 -4.79
C TRP A 69 -6.84 7.85 -6.11
N LEU A 70 -7.34 6.90 -6.91
CA LEU A 70 -7.95 7.17 -8.20
C LEU A 70 -9.30 7.88 -8.08
N LYS A 71 -10.11 7.54 -7.06
CA LYS A 71 -11.36 8.26 -6.75
C LYS A 71 -11.10 9.73 -6.41
N ASN A 72 -10.08 10.02 -5.60
CA ASN A 72 -9.76 11.39 -5.18
C ASN A 72 -9.09 12.22 -6.29
N ARG A 73 -8.17 11.62 -7.07
CA ARG A 73 -7.37 12.33 -8.09
C ARG A 73 -7.96 12.27 -9.51
N ARG A 74 -8.76 11.25 -9.83
CA ARG A 74 -9.41 11.07 -11.14
C ARG A 74 -10.90 10.72 -10.99
N PRO A 75 -11.68 11.57 -10.31
CA PRO A 75 -13.08 11.28 -10.02
C PRO A 75 -13.92 11.10 -11.28
N ALA A 76 -13.65 11.81 -12.37
CA ALA A 76 -14.44 11.72 -13.61
C ALA A 76 -14.52 10.29 -14.18
N ARG A 77 -13.50 9.45 -13.94
CA ARG A 77 -13.45 8.07 -14.45
C ARG A 77 -13.71 7.01 -13.37
N TRP A 78 -13.44 7.33 -12.10
CA TRP A 78 -13.43 6.36 -11.00
C TRP A 78 -14.44 6.63 -9.91
N ARG A 79 -15.10 7.80 -9.91
CA ARG A 79 -16.26 8.02 -9.05
C ARG A 79 -17.33 7.03 -9.48
N GLU A 80 -17.96 6.40 -8.50
CA GLU A 80 -19.09 5.52 -8.76
C GLU A 80 -20.14 6.29 -9.56
N ARG A 81 -20.54 5.72 -10.70
CA ARG A 81 -21.65 6.24 -11.48
C ARG A 81 -22.89 5.95 -10.65
N ILE A 82 -23.52 7.01 -10.16
CA ILE A 82 -24.86 6.91 -9.62
C ILE A 82 -25.76 6.81 -10.84
N GLU A 83 -26.21 5.60 -11.16
CA GLU A 83 -27.33 5.42 -12.08
C GLU A 83 -28.55 6.03 -11.40
N LEU A 84 -29.11 7.07 -12.04
CA LEU A 84 -30.37 7.64 -11.59
C LEU A 84 -31.46 6.60 -11.84
N PRO A 85 -32.45 6.43 -10.93
CA PRO A 85 -33.56 5.51 -11.15
C PRO A 85 -34.28 5.91 -12.45
N GLY A 86 -34.16 5.08 -13.49
CA GLY A 86 -34.68 5.33 -14.84
C GLY A 86 -33.72 4.92 -15.97
N ASP A 87 -32.44 4.68 -15.67
CA ASP A 87 -31.42 4.20 -16.63
C ASP A 87 -31.13 2.69 -16.43
N THR A 88 -32.16 1.91 -16.09
CA THR A 88 -32.07 0.46 -16.24
C THR A 88 -32.19 0.16 -17.72
N PRO A 89 -31.14 -0.34 -18.40
CA PRO A 89 -31.36 -0.99 -19.68
C PRO A 89 -32.31 -2.16 -19.40
N GLU A 90 -33.50 -2.13 -19.99
CA GLU A 90 -34.34 -3.32 -20.12
C GLU A 90 -33.49 -4.33 -20.90
N PHE A 91 -32.87 -5.24 -20.16
CA PHE A 91 -32.20 -6.39 -20.74
C PHE A 91 -33.32 -7.32 -21.20
N GLU A 92 -33.77 -7.15 -22.44
CA GLU A 92 -34.56 -8.19 -23.12
C GLU A 92 -33.61 -9.37 -23.36
N PHE A 93 -33.83 -10.45 -22.62
CA PHE A 93 -33.23 -11.73 -22.95
C PHE A 93 -33.87 -12.19 -24.26
N ASP A 94 -33.06 -12.31 -25.32
CA ASP A 94 -33.54 -12.85 -26.59
C ASP A 94 -33.84 -14.37 -26.45
N GLU A 95 -34.70 -14.91 -27.32
CA GLU A 95 -35.04 -16.36 -27.35
C GLU A 95 -33.81 -17.27 -27.49
N ASP A 96 -32.68 -16.72 -27.93
CA ASP A 96 -31.40 -17.42 -28.05
C ASP A 96 -30.65 -17.58 -26.72
N ASP A 97 -30.88 -16.70 -25.72
CA ASP A 97 -30.30 -16.81 -24.38
C ASP A 97 -31.00 -17.88 -23.51
N GLU A 98 -32.27 -18.19 -23.79
CA GLU A 98 -33.02 -19.25 -23.09
C GLU A 98 -32.67 -20.69 -23.55
N LYS A 99 -31.88 -20.83 -24.63
CA LYS A 99 -31.54 -22.14 -25.23
C LYS A 99 -30.19 -22.75 -24.78
N LEU A 100 -29.58 -22.23 -23.72
CA LEU A 100 -28.37 -22.78 -23.10
C LEU A 100 -28.68 -23.74 -21.94
#